data_AF-B1JDU6-F1
#
_entry.id   AF-B1JDU6-F1
#
_cell.length_a   1.000
_cell.length_b   1.000
_cell.length_c   1.000
_cell.angle_alpha   90.00
_cell.angle_beta   90.00
_cell.angle_gamma   90.00
#
_symmetry.space_group_name_H-M   'P 1'
#
loop_
_entity.id
_entity.type
_entity.pdbx_description
1 polymer ?
#
loop_
_entity_poly.entity_id
_entity_poly.type
_entity_poly.pdbx_seq_one_letter_code
_entity_poly.pdbx_strand_id
1 'polypeptide(L)'
;MKKIVPDPPDSFPIPYISIIADLSLEDAKAHAAALMDSLSGTIELYLSTGAEDQRNVLLDNMGILTELLRALFGHMSTLERVHE
;
A
#
# COMPACT_ATOMS: atom_id res chain seq x y z
N MET A 1 11.37 38.37 -13.35
CA MET A 1 12.06 37.77 -12.19
C MET A 1 11.98 36.27 -12.32
N LYS A 2 13.13 35.56 -12.38
CA LYS A 2 13.13 34.09 -12.39
C LYS A 2 12.74 33.64 -10.98
N LYS A 3 11.56 33.03 -10.83
CA LYS A 3 11.20 32.40 -9.56
C LYS A 3 12.20 31.27 -9.31
N ILE A 4 12.99 31.39 -8.25
CA ILE A 4 13.82 30.30 -7.76
C ILE A 4 12.83 29.30 -7.16
N VAL A 5 12.66 28.17 -7.83
CA VAL A 5 11.91 27.04 -7.26
C VAL A 5 12.92 26.31 -6.37
N PRO A 6 12.62 26.12 -5.08
CA PRO A 6 13.47 25.31 -4.21
C PRO A 6 13.57 23.89 -4.79
N ASP A 7 14.77 23.32 -4.77
CA ASP A 7 14.94 21.91 -5.11
C ASP A 7 14.05 21.05 -4.18
N PRO A 8 13.36 20.02 -4.72
CA PRO A 8 12.55 19.14 -3.90
C PRO A 8 13.43 18.41 -2.86
N PRO A 9 12.91 18.15 -1.66
CA PRO A 9 13.68 17.46 -0.63
C PRO A 9 14.10 16.05 -1.09
N ASP A 10 15.31 15.65 -0.73
CA ASP A 10 15.92 14.35 -1.08
C ASP A 10 15.12 13.11 -0.61
N SER A 11 14.10 13.32 0.24
CA SER A 11 13.20 12.28 0.72
C SER A 11 12.01 12.01 -0.22
N PHE A 12 12.03 12.54 -1.44
CA PHE A 12 11.08 12.18 -2.49
C PHE A 12 11.60 10.92 -3.22
N PRO A 13 10.81 9.84 -3.31
CA PRO A 13 9.37 9.81 -3.22
C PRO A 13 8.91 9.34 -1.83
N ILE A 14 8.13 10.16 -1.14
CA ILE A 14 7.24 9.63 -0.12
C ILE A 14 6.27 8.70 -0.87
N PRO A 15 6.11 7.43 -0.49
CA PRO A 15 5.07 6.59 -1.06
C PRO A 15 3.76 7.36 -0.94
N TYR A 16 3.10 7.66 -2.06
CA TYR A 16 1.82 8.42 -2.10
C TYR A 16 0.66 7.69 -1.40
N ILE A 17 0.96 6.60 -0.71
CA ILE A 17 0.03 5.82 0.08
C ILE A 17 -0.01 6.43 1.48
N SER A 18 -0.83 7.48 1.63
CA SER A 18 -1.26 7.95 2.94
C SER A 18 -2.59 7.29 3.29
N ILE A 19 -2.70 6.72 4.48
CA ILE A 19 -3.98 6.27 5.01
C ILE A 19 -4.75 7.50 5.46
N ILE A 20 -6.04 7.54 5.12
CA ILE A 20 -6.96 8.56 5.60
C ILE A 20 -6.97 8.46 7.13
N ALA A 21 -6.53 9.52 7.81
CA ALA A 21 -6.15 9.54 9.23
C ALA A 21 -7.27 9.13 10.21
N ASP A 22 -8.52 9.04 9.74
CA ASP A 22 -9.71 8.79 10.56
C ASP A 22 -10.21 7.33 10.52
N LEU A 23 -9.45 6.41 9.92
CA LEU A 23 -9.87 5.00 9.85
C LEU A 23 -9.86 4.37 11.25
N SER A 24 -11.01 3.86 11.71
CA SER A 24 -11.11 3.15 13.00
C SER A 24 -10.33 1.83 12.96
N LEU A 25 -10.01 1.25 14.11
CA LEU A 25 -9.29 -0.03 14.17
C LEU A 25 -10.09 -1.16 13.49
N GLU A 26 -11.41 -1.18 13.68
CA GLU A 26 -12.29 -2.18 13.07
C GLU A 26 -12.39 -2.01 11.55
N ASP A 27 -12.51 -0.76 11.07
CA ASP A 27 -12.49 -0.48 9.64
C ASP A 27 -11.13 -0.84 9.03
N ALA A 28 -10.03 -0.54 9.74
CA ALA A 28 -8.68 -0.88 9.31
C ALA A 28 -8.48 -2.39 9.18
N LYS A 29 -8.99 -3.20 10.11
CA LYS A 29 -8.99 -4.66 9.99
C LYS A 29 -9.78 -5.14 8.77
N ALA A 30 -10.96 -4.57 8.53
CA ALA A 30 -11.78 -4.92 7.38
C ALA A 30 -11.08 -4.58 6.05
N HIS A 31 -10.43 -3.43 5.97
CA HIS A 31 -9.63 -3.03 4.79
C HIS A 31 -8.41 -3.94 4.60
N ALA A 32 -7.75 -4.34 5.69
CA ALA A 32 -6.63 -5.25 5.64
C ALA A 32 -7.04 -6.63 5.10
N ALA A 33 -8.19 -7.15 5.56
CA ALA A 33 -8.75 -8.41 5.04
C ALA A 33 -8.99 -8.34 3.53
N ALA A 34 -9.66 -7.28 3.04
CA ALA A 34 -9.92 -7.12 1.61
C ALA A 34 -8.64 -6.99 0.76
N LEU A 35 -7.61 -6.30 1.29
CA LEU A 35 -6.32 -6.18 0.62
C LEU A 35 -5.55 -7.51 0.61
N MET A 36 -5.59 -8.28 1.69
CA MET A 36 -4.98 -9.62 1.75
C MET A 36 -5.67 -10.59 0.78
N ASP A 37 -7.00 -10.56 0.67
CA ASP A 37 -7.74 -11.37 -0.30
C ASP A 37 -7.35 -11.01 -1.74
N SER A 38 -7.25 -9.70 -2.03
CA SER A 38 -6.82 -9.19 -3.34
C SER A 38 -5.38 -9.61 -3.68
N LEU A 39 -4.49 -9.57 -2.69
CA LEU A 39 -3.11 -10.03 -2.84
C LEU A 39 -3.05 -11.53 -3.11
N SER A 40 -3.81 -12.34 -2.37
CA SER A 40 -3.90 -13.79 -2.59
C SER A 40 -4.36 -14.11 -4.02
N GLY A 41 -5.43 -13.47 -4.48
CA GLY A 41 -5.93 -13.65 -5.85
C GLY A 41 -4.92 -13.20 -6.91
N THR A 42 -4.16 -12.13 -6.65
CA THR A 42 -3.10 -11.65 -7.56
C THR A 42 -1.95 -12.66 -7.65
N ILE A 43 -1.56 -13.26 -6.51
CA ILE A 43 -0.54 -14.33 -6.46
C ILE A 43 -1.00 -15.56 -7.24
N GLU A 44 -2.24 -16.01 -7.04
CA GLU A 44 -2.80 -17.15 -7.78
C GLU A 44 -2.82 -16.89 -9.29
N LEU A 45 -3.21 -15.69 -9.70
CA LEU A 45 -3.23 -15.30 -11.11
C LEU A 45 -1.81 -15.25 -11.71
N TYR A 46 -0.83 -14.76 -10.96
CA TYR A 46 0.56 -14.74 -11.40
C TYR A 46 1.12 -16.15 -11.61
N LEU A 47 0.80 -17.08 -10.69
CA LEU A 47 1.25 -18.47 -10.77
C LEU A 47 0.57 -19.25 -11.90
N SER A 48 -0.64 -18.84 -12.30
CA SER A 48 -1.43 -19.53 -13.33
C SER A 48 -1.30 -18.93 -14.73
N THR A 49 -0.85 -17.68 -14.88
CA THR A 49 -0.76 -17.05 -16.20
C THR A 49 0.48 -17.50 -16.99
N GLY A 50 0.26 -17.86 -18.26
CA GLY A 50 1.33 -18.14 -19.22
C GLY A 50 1.93 -16.89 -19.87
N ALA A 51 1.24 -15.74 -19.82
CA ALA A 51 1.63 -14.53 -20.54
C ALA A 51 2.68 -13.72 -19.74
N GLU A 52 3.83 -13.46 -20.37
CA GLU A 52 4.94 -12.74 -19.73
C GLU A 52 4.61 -11.28 -19.39
N ASP A 53 3.98 -10.57 -20.32
CA ASP A 53 3.55 -9.18 -20.10
C ASP A 53 2.57 -9.07 -18.92
N GLN A 54 1.70 -10.08 -18.75
CA GLN A 54 0.77 -10.14 -17.64
C GLN A 54 1.49 -10.41 -16.32
N ARG A 55 2.54 -11.25 -16.30
CA ARG A 55 3.31 -11.52 -15.08
C ARG A 55 3.96 -10.27 -14.51
N ASN A 56 4.54 -9.42 -15.36
CA ASN A 56 5.17 -8.18 -14.91
C ASN A 56 4.17 -7.23 -14.24
N VAL A 57 3.00 -7.04 -14.85
CA VAL A 57 1.91 -6.23 -14.28
C VAL A 57 1.43 -6.80 -12.94
N LEU A 58 1.34 -8.12 -12.82
CA LEU A 58 0.93 -8.77 -11.57
C LEU A 58 1.97 -8.62 -10.45
N LEU A 59 3.27 -8.67 -10.78
CA LEU A 59 4.34 -8.39 -9.82
C LEU A 59 4.27 -6.95 -9.31
N ASP A 60 4.04 -5.98 -10.21
CA ASP A 60 3.86 -4.57 -9.83
C ASP A 60 2.65 -4.40 -8.90
N ASN A 61 1.52 -5.04 -9.23
CA ASN A 61 0.33 -5.03 -8.40
C ASN A 61 0.57 -5.63 -7.01
N MET A 62 1.32 -6.73 -6.92
CA MET A 62 1.71 -7.30 -5.63
C MET A 62 2.52 -6.30 -4.80
N GLY A 63 3.48 -5.61 -5.43
CA GLY A 63 4.29 -4.58 -4.76
C GLY A 63 3.45 -3.43 -4.21
N ILE A 64 2.46 -2.97 -4.98
CA ILE A 64 1.53 -1.92 -4.53
C ILE A 64 0.68 -2.41 -3.35
N LEU A 65 0.11 -3.62 -3.44
CA LEU A 65 -0.74 -4.19 -2.39
C LEU A 65 0.04 -4.42 -1.09
N THR A 66 1.29 -4.86 -1.14
CA THR A 66 2.10 -5.07 0.06
C THR A 66 2.50 -3.75 0.72
N GLU A 67 2.81 -2.69 -0.04
CA GLU A 67 3.04 -1.36 0.51
C GLU A 67 1.77 -0.77 1.16
N LEU A 68 0.60 -0.97 0.57
CA LEU A 68 -0.69 -0.61 1.16
C LEU A 68 -0.93 -1.33 2.49
N LEU A 69 -0.73 -2.65 2.52
CA LEU A 69 -0.86 -3.46 3.74
C LEU A 69 0.12 -3.01 4.82
N ARG A 70 1.38 -2.72 4.46
CA ARG A 70 2.39 -2.23 5.38
C ARG A 70 1.96 -0.91 6.04
N ALA A 71 1.48 0.05 5.26
CA ALA A 71 0.98 1.30 5.80
C ALA A 71 -0.19 1.05 6.77
N LEU A 72 -1.10 0.13 6.40
CA LEU A 72 -2.31 -0.17 7.17
C LEU A 72 -2.02 -0.84 8.50
N PHE A 73 -1.10 -1.79 8.51
CA PHE A 73 -0.62 -2.40 9.75
C PHE A 73 0.12 -1.40 10.63
N GLY A 74 0.85 -0.44 10.05
CA GLY A 74 1.45 0.66 10.80
C GLY A 74 0.41 1.54 11.51
N HIS A 75 -0.67 1.87 10.82
CA HIS A 75 -1.81 2.59 11.39
C HIS A 75 -2.51 1.80 12.50
N MET A 76 -2.83 0.53 12.24
CA MET A 76 -3.45 -0.36 13.24
C MET A 76 -2.61 -0.50 14.51
N SER A 77 -1.29 -0.71 14.37
CA SER A 77 -0.39 -0.81 15.52
C SER A 77 -0.34 0.47 16.34
N THR A 78 -0.47 1.63 15.70
CA THR A 78 -0.57 2.92 16.38
C THR A 78 -1.88 3.03 17.15
N LEU A 79 -2.99 2.63 16.55
CA LEU A 79 -4.30 2.62 17.21
C LEU A 79 -4.35 1.66 18.40
N GLU A 80 -3.80 0.45 18.29
CA GLU A 80 -3.78 -0.53 19.38
C GLU A 80 -3.03 0.01 20.61
N ARG A 81 -1.90 0.68 20.42
CA ARG A 81 -1.10 1.29 21.51
C ARG A 81 -1.77 2.46 22.20
N VAL A 82 -2.70 3.15 21.55
CA VAL A 82 -3.46 4.27 22.15
C VAL A 82 -4.58 3.76 23.06
N HIS A 83 -4.98 2.50 22.92
CA HIS A 83 -6.05 1.87 23.70
C HIS A 83 -5.55 0.94 24.84
N GLU A 84 -4.22 0.79 25.01
CA GLU A 84 -3.57 0.13 26.16
C GLU A 84 -3.24 1.14 27.27
#